data_AF-A0A7S0BXY2-F1
#
_entry.id   AF-A0A7S0BXY2-F1
#
_cell.length_a   1.000
_cell.length_b   1.000
_cell.length_c   1.000
_cell.angle_alpha   90.00
_cell.angle_beta   90.00
_cell.angle_gamma   90.00
#
_symmetry.space_group_name_H-M   'P 1'
#
loop_
_entity.id
_entity.type
_entity.pdbx_description
1 polymer ?
#
loop_
_entity_poly.entity_id
_entity_poly.type
_entity_poly.pdbx_seq_one_letter_code
_entity_poly.pdbx_strand_id
1 'polypeptide(L)'
;DKKLRVWSIPDGRVKEWAQAPDYITAARYTPNGLSVCCGMYHGQVYLYSCSTDGLRYHTQIACKNRRGSDKDGRKVTGISFLSVMKSSPLSLQQQQKLKQQTPIDASSISTTNSSQSGMNKAATPSSSSSRFNYS
;
A
#
# COMPACT_ATOMS: atom_id res chain seq x y z
N ASP A 1 12.07 -10.06 -23.87
CA ASP A 1 11.17 -10.60 -24.91
C ASP A 1 10.11 -9.54 -25.23
N LYS A 2 9.52 -9.58 -26.43
CA LYS A 2 8.42 -8.69 -26.87
C LYS A 2 7.07 -9.42 -26.94
N LYS A 3 6.96 -10.60 -26.31
CA LYS A 3 5.73 -11.41 -26.29
C LYS A 3 5.09 -11.39 -24.91
N LEU A 4 3.83 -10.96 -24.83
CA LEU A 4 3.01 -11.12 -23.65
C LEU A 4 2.35 -12.49 -23.72
N ARG A 5 2.49 -13.31 -22.67
CA ARG A 5 1.95 -14.68 -22.62
C ARG A 5 1.07 -14.83 -21.39
N VAL A 6 -0.10 -15.44 -21.57
CA VAL A 6 -0.97 -15.89 -20.50
C VAL A 6 -0.82 -17.40 -20.39
N TRP A 7 -0.41 -17.83 -19.20
CA TRP A 7 -0.15 -19.23 -18.91
C TRP A 7 -1.24 -19.77 -17.99
N SER A 8 -1.73 -20.95 -18.31
CA SER A 8 -2.65 -21.67 -17.44
C SER A 8 -1.87 -22.65 -16.60
N ILE A 9 -1.93 -22.45 -15.29
CA ILE A 9 -1.33 -23.33 -14.29
C ILE A 9 -1.89 -24.77 -14.38
N PRO A 10 -3.22 -24.99 -14.40
CA PRO A 10 -3.75 -26.36 -14.43
C PRO A 10 -3.39 -27.10 -15.72
N ASP A 11 -3.35 -26.41 -16.86
CA ASP A 11 -3.05 -27.04 -18.16
C ASP A 11 -1.53 -27.11 -18.45
N GLY A 12 -0.70 -26.46 -17.64
CA GLY A 12 0.76 -26.42 -17.84
C GLY A 12 1.21 -25.78 -19.17
N ARG A 13 0.36 -24.95 -19.79
CA ARG A 13 0.61 -24.42 -21.15
C ARG A 13 0.22 -22.96 -21.31
N VAL A 14 0.81 -22.32 -22.32
CA VAL A 14 0.41 -20.99 -22.76
C VAL A 14 -0.99 -21.10 -23.37
N LYS A 15 -1.97 -20.43 -22.77
CA LYS A 15 -3.32 -20.37 -23.34
C LYS A 15 -3.35 -19.37 -24.49
N GLU A 16 -2.78 -18.20 -24.25
CA GLU A 16 -2.87 -17.09 -25.18
C GLU A 16 -1.59 -16.26 -25.14
N TRP A 17 -1.29 -15.60 -26.25
CA TRP A 17 -0.16 -14.70 -26.33
C TRP A 17 -0.44 -13.56 -27.31
N ALA A 18 0.21 -12.43 -27.10
CA ALA A 18 0.16 -11.29 -27.98
C ALA A 18 1.57 -10.73 -28.21
N GLN A 19 1.81 -10.23 -29.42
CA GLN A 19 3.04 -9.53 -29.76
C GLN A 19 2.93 -8.07 -29.33
N ALA A 20 3.88 -7.62 -28.51
CA ALA A 20 4.05 -6.22 -28.17
C ALA A 20 4.99 -5.54 -29.19
N PRO A 21 4.83 -4.22 -29.41
CA PRO A 21 5.70 -3.45 -30.29
C PRO A 21 7.13 -3.33 -29.73
N ASP A 22 7.27 -3.32 -28.41
CA ASP A 22 8.54 -3.11 -27.74
C ASP A 22 8.80 -4.07 -26.57
N TYR A 23 9.99 -4.00 -25.98
CA TYR A 23 10.41 -4.84 -24.87
C TYR A 23 9.53 -4.63 -23.64
N ILE A 24 8.86 -5.71 -23.24
CA ILE A 24 8.05 -5.73 -22.03
C ILE A 24 9.00 -5.83 -20.83
N THR A 25 8.86 -4.90 -19.90
CA THR A 25 9.68 -4.82 -18.68
C THR A 25 8.86 -5.01 -17.41
N ALA A 26 7.55 -4.79 -17.47
CA ALA A 26 6.61 -5.07 -16.39
C ALA A 26 5.27 -5.54 -16.95
N ALA A 27 4.55 -6.39 -16.23
CA ALA A 27 3.19 -6.78 -16.57
C ALA A 27 2.36 -6.99 -15.30
N ARG A 28 1.06 -6.67 -15.36
CA ARG A 28 0.14 -6.85 -14.23
C ARG A 28 -1.30 -7.01 -14.70
N TYR A 29 -2.01 -8.00 -14.17
CA TYR A 29 -3.45 -8.09 -14.34
C TYR A 29 -4.17 -6.95 -13.62
N THR A 30 -5.25 -6.46 -14.21
CA THR A 30 -6.18 -5.56 -13.52
C THR A 30 -6.81 -6.26 -12.31
N PRO A 31 -7.25 -5.53 -11.27
CA PRO A 31 -7.83 -6.15 -10.07
C PRO A 31 -9.08 -7.01 -10.35
N ASN A 32 -9.79 -6.74 -11.44
CA ASN A 32 -10.94 -7.54 -11.90
C ASN A 32 -10.53 -8.78 -12.72
N GLY A 33 -9.25 -8.94 -13.09
CA GLY A 33 -8.74 -10.07 -13.88
C GLY A 33 -9.10 -10.07 -15.36
N LEU A 34 -9.88 -9.09 -15.84
CA LEU A 34 -10.36 -9.05 -17.23
C LEU A 34 -9.35 -8.50 -18.23
N SER A 35 -8.28 -7.88 -17.76
CA SER A 35 -7.28 -7.24 -18.63
C SER A 35 -5.88 -7.34 -18.03
N VAL A 36 -4.87 -7.23 -18.89
CA VAL A 36 -3.46 -7.18 -18.52
C VAL A 36 -2.89 -5.86 -18.98
N CYS A 37 -2.19 -5.20 -18.07
CA CYS A 37 -1.39 -4.03 -18.33
C CYS A 37 0.07 -4.45 -18.49
N CYS A 38 0.74 -4.03 -19.56
CA CYS A 38 2.17 -4.27 -19.74
C CYS A 38 2.92 -2.96 -19.99
N GLY A 39 4.00 -2.76 -19.24
CA GLY A 39 4.91 -1.63 -19.35
C GLY A 39 6.12 -1.99 -20.19
N MET A 40 6.58 -1.01 -20.97
CA MET A 40 7.65 -1.18 -21.94
C MET A 40 8.89 -0.37 -21.56
N TYR A 41 9.98 -0.60 -22.29
CA TYR A 41 11.26 0.08 -22.08
C TYR A 41 11.20 1.59 -22.40
N HIS A 42 10.41 2.02 -23.38
CA HIS A 42 10.29 3.43 -23.77
C HIS A 42 9.09 4.16 -23.13
N GLY A 43 8.70 3.80 -21.90
CA GLY A 43 7.65 4.51 -21.16
C GLY A 43 6.24 4.31 -21.70
N GLN A 44 6.04 3.36 -22.60
CA GLN A 44 4.71 3.02 -23.09
C GLN A 44 4.10 1.93 -22.22
N VAL A 45 2.80 2.05 -21.95
CA VAL A 45 2.02 1.06 -21.21
C VAL A 45 0.84 0.65 -22.09
N TYR A 46 0.70 -0.64 -22.35
CA TYR A 46 -0.37 -1.18 -23.19
C TYR A 46 -1.32 -1.98 -22.32
N LEU A 47 -2.61 -1.83 -22.60
CA LEU A 47 -3.67 -2.61 -21.98
C LEU A 47 -4.20 -3.62 -23.00
N TYR A 48 -4.22 -4.88 -22.60
CA TYR A 48 -4.78 -5.99 -23.36
C TYR A 48 -6.00 -6.54 -22.63
N SER A 49 -7.13 -6.68 -23.31
CA SER A 49 -8.29 -7.41 -22.81
C SER A 49 -8.01 -8.91 -22.92
N CYS A 50 -8.28 -9.64 -21.83
CA CYS A 50 -8.27 -11.10 -21.82
C CYS A 50 -9.71 -11.56 -22.03
N SER A 51 -10.05 -11.92 -23.26
CA SER A 51 -11.35 -12.47 -23.61
C SER A 51 -11.18 -13.92 -24.06
N THR A 52 -12.27 -14.68 -24.17
CA THR A 52 -12.22 -16.07 -24.65
C THR A 52 -11.59 -16.21 -26.04
N ASP A 53 -11.59 -15.14 -26.82
CA ASP A 53 -11.06 -15.08 -28.19
C ASP A 53 -9.58 -14.71 -28.27
N GLY A 54 -8.87 -14.53 -27.15
CA GLY A 54 -7.48 -14.07 -27.18
C GLY A 54 -7.17 -12.84 -26.33
N LEU A 55 -5.86 -12.54 -26.26
CA LEU A 55 -5.35 -11.24 -25.81
C LEU A 55 -5.55 -10.22 -26.94
N ARG A 56 -6.50 -9.30 -26.73
CA ARG A 56 -6.79 -8.23 -27.68
C ARG A 56 -6.27 -6.90 -27.18
N TYR A 57 -5.58 -6.15 -28.04
CA TYR A 57 -5.18 -4.78 -27.73
C TYR A 57 -6.42 -3.93 -27.42
N HIS A 58 -6.40 -3.25 -26.28
CA HIS A 58 -7.50 -2.39 -25.85
C HIS A 58 -7.11 -0.91 -25.95
N THR A 59 -6.01 -0.50 -25.32
CA THR A 59 -5.54 0.90 -25.36
C THR A 59 -4.06 1.01 -25.01
N GLN A 60 -3.49 2.19 -25.21
CA GLN A 60 -2.13 2.54 -24.82
C GLN A 60 -2.09 3.83 -24.01
N ILE A 61 -1.13 3.90 -23.10
CA ILE A 61 -0.88 5.03 -22.22
C ILE A 61 0.61 5.37 -22.37
N ALA A 62 0.91 6.63 -22.69
CA ALA A 62 2.27 7.13 -22.76
C ALA A 62 2.68 7.72 -21.40
N CYS A 63 3.61 7.05 -20.71
CA CYS A 63 4.21 7.51 -19.45
C CYS A 63 5.48 8.30 -19.76
N LYS A 64 5.32 9.49 -20.34
CA LYS A 64 6.42 10.38 -20.73
C LYS A 64 6.10 11.83 -20.38
N ASN A 65 7.13 12.65 -20.17
CA ASN A 65 6.92 14.07 -19.91
C ASN A 65 6.57 14.81 -21.21
N ARG A 66 5.90 15.95 -21.12
CA ARG A 66 5.57 16.77 -22.29
C ARG A 66 6.80 17.47 -22.87
N ARG A 67 7.76 17.83 -22.02
CA ARG A 67 8.99 18.58 -22.35
C ARG A 67 10.15 18.07 -21.49
N GLY A 68 11.39 18.39 -21.89
CA GLY A 68 12.61 18.06 -21.14
C GLY A 68 13.26 16.74 -21.58
N SER A 69 14.21 16.26 -20.78
CA SER A 69 15.02 15.06 -21.07
C SER A 69 14.20 13.77 -21.15
N ASP A 70 13.05 13.71 -20.44
CA ASP A 70 12.20 12.52 -20.36
C ASP A 70 11.02 12.54 -21.33
N LYS A 71 11.12 13.33 -22.42
CA LYS A 71 10.06 13.48 -23.43
C LYS A 71 9.75 12.20 -24.20
N ASP A 72 10.72 11.30 -24.29
CA ASP A 72 10.66 10.03 -25.03
C ASP A 72 10.27 8.85 -24.12
N GLY A 73 10.02 9.11 -22.83
CA GLY A 73 9.66 8.10 -21.84
C GLY A 73 10.86 7.41 -21.20
N ARG A 74 10.61 6.74 -20.07
CA ARG A 74 11.61 5.94 -19.35
C ARG A 74 11.12 4.51 -19.20
N LYS A 75 12.05 3.59 -18.92
CA LYS A 75 11.73 2.19 -18.62
C LYS A 75 10.67 2.08 -17.53
N VAL A 76 9.55 1.42 -17.86
CA VAL A 76 8.51 1.11 -16.87
C VAL A 76 9.01 -0.05 -16.00
N THR A 77 9.22 0.20 -14.72
CA THR A 77 9.74 -0.80 -13.77
C THR A 77 8.65 -1.54 -13.00
N GLY A 78 7.46 -0.94 -12.87
CA GLY A 78 6.36 -1.52 -12.11
C GLY A 78 5.03 -0.87 -12.43
N ILE A 79 3.95 -1.63 -12.25
CA ILE A 79 2.57 -1.20 -12.42
C ILE A 79 1.83 -1.60 -11.15
N SER A 80 1.03 -0.72 -10.58
CA SER A 80 0.19 -1.03 -9.41
C SER A 80 -1.19 -0.43 -9.59
N PHE A 81 -2.20 -1.13 -9.10
CA PHE A 81 -3.58 -0.68 -9.11
C PHE A 81 -3.98 -0.26 -7.69
N LEU A 82 -4.62 0.91 -7.57
CA LEU A 82 -5.19 1.34 -6.31
C LEU A 82 -6.42 0.48 -6.00
N SER A 83 -6.32 -0.39 -4.99
CA SER A 83 -7.47 -1.09 -4.45
C SER A 83 -8.16 -0.17 -3.46
N VAL A 84 -9.19 0.55 -3.90
CA VAL A 84 -10.06 1.26 -2.96
C VAL A 84 -10.90 0.21 -2.23
N MET A 85 -10.43 -0.21 -1.05
CA MET A 85 -11.31 -0.87 -0.10
C MET A 85 -12.47 0.08 0.16
N LYS A 86 -13.67 -0.26 -0.30
CA LYS A 86 -14.89 0.40 0.18
C LYS A 86 -14.95 0.10 1.67
N SER A 87 -14.56 1.04 2.52
CA SER A 87 -14.75 0.91 3.96
C SER A 87 -16.25 0.73 4.19
N SER A 88 -16.66 -0.49 4.54
CA SER A 88 -18.05 -0.75 4.90
C SER A 88 -18.40 0.14 6.10
N PRO A 89 -19.51 0.89 6.08
CA PRO A 89 -19.89 1.84 7.14
C PRO A 89 -20.12 1.19 8.53
N LEU A 90 -20.05 -0.14 8.63
CA LEU A 90 -20.27 -0.91 9.86
C LEU A 90 -19.20 -0.69 10.94
N SER A 91 -18.01 -0.17 10.62
CA SER A 91 -16.97 0.09 11.63
C SER A 91 -17.31 1.27 12.55
N LEU A 92 -18.12 2.24 12.10
CA LEU A 92 -18.50 3.41 12.91
C LEU A 92 -19.53 3.06 14.00
N GLN A 93 -20.46 2.15 13.70
CA GLN A 93 -21.44 1.70 14.70
C GLN A 93 -20.77 0.87 15.81
N GLN A 94 -19.77 0.05 15.46
CA GLN A 94 -19.02 -0.74 16.44
C GLN A 94 -18.21 0.16 17.40
N GLN A 95 -17.65 1.27 16.91
CA GLN A 95 -16.92 2.24 17.74
C GLN A 95 -17.83 3.02 18.70
N GLN A 96 -19.07 3.30 18.30
CA GLN A 96 -20.06 3.95 19.16
C GLN A 96 -20.52 3.02 20.29
N LYS A 97 -20.61 1.71 20.02
CA LYS A 97 -20.97 0.70 21.03
C LYS A 97 -19.92 0.55 22.14
N LEU A 98 -18.64 0.80 21.85
CA LEU A 98 -17.55 0.72 22.84
C LEU A 98 -17.47 1.94 23.78
N LYS A 99 -18.11 3.07 23.48
CA LYS A 99 -18.03 4.29 24.30
C LYS A 99 -19.08 4.40 25.43
N GLN A 100 -19.94 3.39 25.62
CA GLN A 100 -21.07 3.43 26.58
C GLN A 100 -20.90 2.52 27.81
N GLN A 101 -19.68 2.17 28.23
CA GLN A 101 -19.45 1.54 29.54
C GLN A 101 -18.76 2.51 30.49
N THR A 102 -19.57 3.07 31.38
CA THR A 102 -19.19 3.93 32.51
C THR A 102 -18.47 3.11 33.60
N PRO A 103 -17.45 3.65 34.27
CA PRO A 103 -16.96 3.07 35.52
C PRO A 103 -18.01 3.23 36.62
N ILE A 104 -18.36 2.13 37.27
CA ILE A 104 -19.18 2.08 38.48
C ILE A 104 -18.37 2.51 39.72
N ASP A 105 -18.96 3.46 40.44
CA ASP A 105 -18.89 3.78 41.87
C ASP A 105 -17.54 3.95 42.57
N ALA A 106 -17.12 5.22 42.65
CA ALA A 106 -16.23 5.71 43.70
C ALA A 106 -17.06 6.26 44.87
N SER A 107 -17.45 5.41 45.83
CA SER A 107 -17.86 5.85 47.18
C SER A 107 -17.97 4.69 48.19
N SER A 108 -16.88 4.41 48.90
CA SER A 108 -16.93 4.04 50.33
C SER A 108 -15.54 4.20 50.96
N ILE A 109 -15.51 4.72 52.18
CA ILE A 109 -14.47 5.56 52.78
C ILE A 109 -13.90 4.90 54.06
N SER A 110 -12.57 4.95 54.25
CA SER A 110 -11.80 5.01 55.54
C SER A 110 -11.93 3.84 56.55
N THR A 111 -11.04 3.48 57.49
CA THR A 111 -9.80 3.95 58.16
C THR A 111 -9.14 2.66 58.73
N THR A 112 -7.83 2.50 58.96
CA THR A 112 -7.16 2.75 60.27
C THR A 112 -5.63 2.58 60.19
N ASN A 113 -4.94 3.32 61.05
CA ASN A 113 -3.50 3.55 61.14
C ASN A 113 -2.70 2.38 61.77
N SER A 114 -1.40 2.26 61.46
CA SER A 114 -0.33 2.53 62.45
C SER A 114 1.12 2.32 61.94
N SER A 115 1.92 3.37 62.15
CA SER A 115 3.31 3.43 62.65
C SER A 115 4.55 3.06 61.82
N GLN A 116 5.56 3.93 62.05
CA GLN A 116 7.04 3.86 61.85
C GLN A 116 7.57 4.37 60.50
N SER A 117 8.00 5.64 60.41
CA SER A 117 9.23 6.28 60.92
C SER A 117 10.43 6.09 59.99
N GLY A 118 10.89 7.21 59.40
CA GLY A 118 12.14 7.25 58.63
C GLY A 118 12.29 8.57 57.88
N MET A 119 12.92 9.54 58.54
CA MET A 119 13.38 10.80 57.93
C MET A 119 14.32 10.51 56.75
N ASN A 120 14.28 11.31 55.68
CA ASN A 120 15.44 12.10 55.21
C ASN A 120 15.17 12.89 53.92
N LYS A 121 15.23 14.22 54.08
CA LYS A 121 15.80 15.30 53.27
C LYS A 121 15.57 15.40 51.75
N ALA A 122 15.22 16.64 51.38
CA ALA A 122 15.05 17.20 50.04
C ALA A 122 16.35 17.40 49.25
N ALA A 123 16.25 17.40 47.92
CA ALA A 123 16.97 18.29 47.00
C ALA A 123 16.34 18.27 45.59
N THR A 124 15.97 19.43 45.06
CA THR A 124 15.83 19.74 43.63
C THR A 124 17.03 20.63 43.23
N PRO A 125 17.13 21.13 41.98
CA PRO A 125 17.21 20.45 40.67
C PRO A 125 18.51 20.87 39.93
N SER A 126 18.89 20.25 38.80
CA SER A 126 19.53 20.98 37.69
C SER A 126 19.81 20.12 36.44
N SER A 127 19.78 20.85 35.32
CA SER A 127 19.96 20.49 33.92
C SER A 127 21.29 19.84 33.53
N SER A 128 21.30 19.09 32.43
CA SER A 128 22.32 19.28 31.39
C SER A 128 21.93 18.70 30.04
N SER A 129 22.06 19.56 29.04
CA SER A 129 22.01 19.34 27.61
C SER A 129 23.30 18.69 27.13
N SER A 130 23.25 17.80 26.14
CA SER A 130 24.37 17.61 25.21
C SER A 130 23.88 17.26 23.80
N ARG A 131 24.22 18.15 22.87
CA ARG A 131 24.12 18.00 21.42
C ARG A 131 25.31 17.16 20.94
N PHE A 132 25.07 16.20 20.05
CA PHE A 132 26.12 15.58 19.25
C PHE A 132 26.21 16.29 17.90
N ASN A 133 27.39 16.84 17.60
CA ASN A 133 27.79 17.26 16.26
C ASN A 133 28.55 16.11 15.58
N TYR A 134 28.27 15.88 14.30
CA TYR A 134 29.12 15.09 13.41
C TYR A 134 29.92 16.05 12.52
N SER A 135 31.21 15.75 12.38
CA SER A 135 32.17 16.39 11.46
C SER A 135 31.90 16.04 10.01
#